data_AF-A0A0S8F459-F1
#
_entry.id   AF-A0A0S8F459-F1
#
_cell.length_a   1.000
_cell.length_b   1.000
_cell.length_c   1.000
_cell.angle_alpha   90.00
_cell.angle_beta   90.00
_cell.angle_gamma   90.00
#
_symmetry.space_group_name_H-M   'P 1'
#
loop_
_entity.id
_entity.type
_entity.pdbx_description
1 polymer ?
#
loop_
_entity_poly.entity_id
_entity_poly.type
_entity_poly.pdbx_seq_one_letter_code
_entity_poly.pdbx_strand_id
1 'polypeptide(L)'
;MRKILIALIAVAFATPVFAQEEPPPIVEASHNAVVNFLKLTEDQVVAWDEMYWDHRDAEEPIKEEIADVQEQLETLFELEDPDPVEVGNLTIARRNLGEDLLDVHLAYHEAFVALLDEGQVRRLRFIARADDVQKFIPAFKLFELIPRR
;
A
#
# COMPACT_ATOMS: atom_id res chain seq x y z
N MET A 1 -47.20 17.42 43.52
CA MET A 1 -47.29 16.13 42.79
C MET A 1 -46.82 16.40 41.36
N ARG A 2 -45.60 15.96 40.98
CA ARG A 2 -45.34 14.97 39.91
C ARG A 2 -46.24 15.22 38.67
N LYS A 3 -45.75 15.54 37.47
CA LYS A 3 -44.76 14.80 36.66
C LYS A 3 -44.15 15.68 35.56
N ILE A 4 -42.90 15.34 35.27
CA ILE A 4 -42.01 15.79 34.18
C ILE A 4 -42.63 15.48 32.80
N LEU A 5 -42.36 16.33 31.80
CA LEU A 5 -42.21 15.87 30.41
C LEU A 5 -41.26 16.79 29.62
N ILE A 6 -40.01 16.32 29.57
CA ILE A 6 -38.95 16.65 28.62
C ILE A 6 -39.15 15.73 27.43
N ALA A 7 -39.12 16.25 26.19
CA ALA A 7 -38.61 15.54 25.01
C ALA A 7 -38.60 16.47 23.79
N LEU A 8 -37.49 17.19 23.60
CA LEU A 8 -37.08 17.73 22.30
C LEU A 8 -35.67 17.18 22.08
N ILE A 9 -35.59 15.93 21.63
CA ILE A 9 -34.34 15.30 21.22
C ILE A 9 -34.04 15.85 19.83
N ALA A 10 -33.03 16.72 19.79
CA ALA A 10 -32.43 17.23 18.58
C ALA A 10 -31.86 16.08 17.75
N VAL A 11 -32.09 16.17 16.45
CA VAL A 11 -31.50 15.34 15.40
C VAL A 11 -29.98 15.37 15.54
N ALA A 12 -29.40 14.26 16.00
CA ALA A 12 -27.97 14.02 15.92
C ALA A 12 -27.67 13.52 14.50
N PHE A 13 -26.90 14.31 13.76
CA PHE A 13 -26.29 13.93 12.49
C PHE A 13 -25.49 12.63 12.67
N ALA A 14 -25.96 11.55 12.04
CA ALA A 14 -25.13 10.39 11.80
C ALA A 14 -24.18 10.73 10.64
N THR A 15 -23.02 11.33 10.96
CA THR A 15 -21.88 11.28 10.04
C THR A 15 -21.32 9.87 10.10
N PRO A 16 -21.10 9.19 8.96
CA PRO A 16 -20.31 7.97 8.97
C PRO A 16 -18.90 8.37 9.42
N VAL A 17 -18.57 8.02 10.66
CA VAL A 17 -17.19 8.01 11.10
C VAL A 17 -16.56 6.88 10.32
N PHE A 18 -15.78 7.22 9.28
CA PHE A 18 -14.81 6.31 8.71
C PHE A 18 -14.01 5.76 9.88
N ALA A 19 -14.21 4.49 10.19
CA ALA A 19 -13.43 3.79 11.19
C ALA A 19 -12.03 3.64 10.58
N GLN A 20 -11.17 4.65 10.79
CA GLN A 20 -9.75 4.53 10.51
C GLN A 20 -9.21 3.49 11.48
N GLU A 21 -8.99 2.29 10.98
CA GLU A 21 -8.30 1.23 11.70
C GLU A 21 -6.87 1.73 11.99
N GLU A 22 -6.51 1.80 13.27
CA GLU A 22 -5.18 2.28 13.67
C GLU A 22 -4.12 1.35 13.07
N PRO A 23 -3.14 1.86 12.31
CA PRO A 23 -2.20 1.02 11.61
C PRO A 23 -1.41 0.16 12.60
N PRO A 24 -1.09 -1.11 12.26
CA PRO A 24 -0.36 -1.98 13.17
C PRO A 24 1.02 -1.38 13.50
N PRO A 25 1.60 -1.64 14.69
CA PRO A 25 2.82 -0.96 15.16
C PRO A 25 4.03 -1.05 14.22
N ILE A 26 4.13 -2.10 13.41
CA ILE A 26 5.20 -2.28 12.41
C ILE A 26 5.07 -1.27 11.26
N VAL A 27 3.84 -0.99 10.83
CA VAL A 27 3.55 0.01 9.80
C VAL A 27 3.88 1.40 10.33
N GLU A 28 3.49 1.71 11.56
CA GLU A 28 3.83 2.99 12.21
C GLU A 28 5.35 3.19 12.35
N ALA A 29 6.08 2.16 12.79
CA ALA A 29 7.54 2.24 12.91
C ALA A 29 8.24 2.45 11.56
N SER A 30 7.75 1.80 10.50
CA SER A 30 8.28 1.93 9.14
C SER A 30 7.97 3.30 8.54
N HIS A 31 6.74 3.79 8.74
CA HIS A 31 6.32 5.14 8.37
C HIS A 31 7.24 6.18 9.02
N ASN A 32 7.42 6.10 10.35
CA ASN A 32 8.31 6.98 11.11
C ASN A 32 9.76 6.92 10.62
N ALA A 33 10.25 5.75 10.19
CA ALA A 33 11.61 5.63 9.63
C ALA A 33 11.76 6.43 8.32
N VAL A 34 10.76 6.37 7.43
CA VAL A 34 10.75 7.12 6.17
C VAL A 34 10.68 8.62 6.43
N VAL A 35 9.74 9.07 7.28
CA VAL A 35 9.61 10.47 7.70
C VAL A 35 10.94 11.02 8.20
N ASN A 36 11.58 10.29 9.11
CA ASN A 36 12.84 10.70 9.73
C ASN A 36 14.03 10.67 8.77
N PHE A 37 14.08 9.71 7.85
CA PHE A 37 15.18 9.57 6.89
C PHE A 37 15.12 10.64 5.80
N LEU A 38 13.94 10.82 5.21
CA LEU A 38 13.70 11.82 4.17
C LEU A 38 13.64 13.24 4.75
N LYS A 39 13.34 13.40 6.04
CA LYS A 39 13.10 14.69 6.68
C LYS A 39 11.87 15.36 6.08
N LEU A 40 10.75 14.62 6.04
CA LEU A 40 9.47 15.16 5.59
C LEU A 40 9.00 16.27 6.55
N THR A 41 8.40 17.32 6.00
CA THR A 41 7.71 18.35 6.79
C THR A 41 6.37 17.80 7.29
N GLU A 42 5.78 18.46 8.29
CA GLU A 42 4.45 18.08 8.79
C GLU A 42 3.40 18.08 7.67
N ASP A 43 3.40 19.10 6.81
CA ASP A 43 2.49 19.17 5.65
C ASP A 43 2.70 18.00 4.66
N GLN A 44 3.96 17.60 4.44
CA GLN A 44 4.26 16.44 3.59
C GLN A 44 3.84 15.12 4.24
N VAL A 45 3.95 14.99 5.57
CA VAL A 45 3.46 13.80 6.27
C VAL A 45 1.95 13.68 6.13
N VAL A 46 1.21 14.77 6.37
CA VAL A 46 -0.26 14.78 6.21
C VAL A 46 -0.67 14.42 4.78
N ALA A 47 -0.04 15.03 3.77
CA ALA A 47 -0.32 14.71 2.38
C ALA A 47 0.03 13.25 2.03
N TRP A 48 1.12 12.73 2.59
CA TRP A 48 1.52 11.34 2.37
C TRP A 48 0.55 10.35 3.02
N ASP A 49 0.09 10.60 4.24
CA ASP A 49 -0.89 9.78 4.93
C ASP A 49 -2.19 9.68 4.12
N GLU A 50 -2.69 10.79 3.58
CA GLU A 50 -3.87 10.81 2.70
C GLU A 50 -3.64 9.98 1.43
N MET A 51 -2.53 10.20 0.73
CA MET A 51 -2.17 9.42 -0.46
C MET A 51 -2.02 7.92 -0.17
N TYR A 52 -1.53 7.55 1.02
CA TYR A 52 -1.39 6.16 1.42
C TYR A 52 -2.75 5.48 1.59
N TRP A 53 -3.72 6.15 2.20
CA TRP A 53 -5.07 5.61 2.35
C TRP A 53 -5.80 5.53 1.01
N ASP A 54 -5.72 6.57 0.17
CA ASP A 54 -6.29 6.53 -1.18
C ASP A 54 -5.70 5.38 -2.01
N HIS A 55 -4.40 5.14 -1.89
CA HIS A 55 -3.73 4.01 -2.52
C HIS A 55 -4.27 2.67 -2.02
N ARG A 56 -4.42 2.50 -0.71
CA ARG A 56 -4.97 1.26 -0.11
C ARG A 56 -6.41 1.01 -0.55
N ASP A 57 -7.24 2.05 -0.57
CA ASP A 57 -8.64 1.97 -0.99
C ASP A 57 -8.77 1.62 -2.48
N ALA A 58 -7.86 2.10 -3.32
CA ALA A 58 -7.81 1.75 -4.75
C ALA A 58 -7.28 0.34 -5.01
N GLU A 59 -6.32 -0.14 -4.20
CA GLU A 59 -5.73 -1.47 -4.34
C GLU A 59 -6.65 -2.60 -3.90
N GLU A 60 -7.36 -2.41 -2.79
CA GLU A 60 -8.10 -3.48 -2.12
C GLU A 60 -9.08 -4.22 -3.04
N PRO A 61 -9.97 -3.55 -3.80
CA PRO A 61 -10.88 -4.26 -4.71
C PRO A 61 -10.15 -5.05 -5.80
N ILE A 62 -9.02 -4.54 -6.31
CA ILE A 62 -8.23 -5.24 -7.34
C ILE A 62 -7.61 -6.51 -6.74
N LYS A 63 -7.14 -6.46 -5.48
CA LYS A 63 -6.61 -7.63 -4.78
C LYS A 63 -7.68 -8.69 -4.54
N GLU A 64 -8.88 -8.28 -4.16
CA GLU A 64 -10.04 -9.16 -4.02
C GLU A 64 -10.37 -9.82 -5.36
N GLU A 65 -10.45 -9.06 -6.45
CA GLU A 65 -10.72 -9.61 -7.79
C GLU A 65 -9.63 -10.58 -8.27
N ILE A 66 -8.35 -10.31 -7.97
CA ILE A 66 -7.25 -11.24 -8.26
C ILE A 66 -7.41 -12.55 -7.47
N ALA A 67 -7.80 -12.47 -6.19
CA ALA A 67 -8.04 -13.64 -5.36
C ALA A 67 -9.22 -14.47 -5.90
N ASP A 68 -10.32 -13.82 -6.27
CA ASP A 68 -11.50 -14.47 -6.85
C ASP A 68 -11.18 -15.17 -8.18
N VAL A 69 -10.39 -14.55 -9.05
CA VAL A 69 -9.95 -15.17 -10.31
C VAL A 69 -9.01 -16.34 -10.05
N GLN A 70 -8.15 -16.24 -9.03
CA GLN A 70 -7.27 -17.32 -8.63
C GLN A 70 -8.06 -18.53 -8.10
N GLU A 71 -9.07 -18.32 -7.26
CA GLU A 71 -9.94 -19.38 -6.75
C GLU A 71 -10.73 -20.07 -7.89
N GLN A 72 -11.22 -19.31 -8.87
CA GLN A 72 -11.89 -19.86 -10.05
C GLN A 72 -10.95 -20.73 -10.89
N LEU A 73 -9.70 -20.28 -11.10
CA LEU A 73 -8.68 -21.08 -11.80
C LEU A 73 -8.37 -22.38 -11.04
N GLU A 74 -8.21 -22.31 -9.73
CA GLU A 74 -7.99 -23.48 -8.88
C GLU A 74 -9.15 -24.47 -8.98
N THR A 75 -10.39 -23.98 -8.88
CA THR A 75 -11.60 -24.80 -9.02
C THR A 75 -11.67 -25.49 -10.39
N LEU A 76 -11.34 -24.78 -11.47
CA LEU A 76 -11.31 -25.39 -12.81
C LEU A 76 -10.27 -26.50 -12.90
N PHE A 77 -9.07 -26.29 -12.35
CA PHE A 77 -8.02 -27.30 -12.38
C PHE A 77 -8.28 -28.54 -11.52
N GLU A 78 -9.30 -28.52 -10.65
CA GLU A 78 -9.78 -29.71 -9.93
C GLU A 78 -10.70 -30.61 -10.79
N LEU A 79 -11.17 -30.13 -11.93
CA LEU A 79 -12.01 -30.91 -12.85
C LEU A 79 -11.18 -31.93 -13.63
N GLU A 80 -11.82 -33.04 -14.03
CA GLU A 80 -11.16 -34.10 -14.83
C GLU A 80 -10.84 -33.64 -16.27
N ASP A 81 -11.65 -32.73 -16.82
CA ASP A 81 -11.48 -32.13 -18.15
C ASP A 81 -11.83 -30.62 -18.10
N PRO A 82 -10.92 -29.76 -17.62
CA PRO A 82 -11.17 -28.32 -17.52
C PRO A 82 -11.34 -27.68 -18.90
N ASP A 83 -12.30 -26.74 -19.04
CA ASP A 83 -12.49 -26.00 -20.29
C ASP A 83 -11.27 -25.09 -20.56
N PRO A 84 -10.49 -25.34 -21.63
CA PRO A 84 -9.31 -24.54 -21.94
C PRO A 84 -9.65 -23.09 -22.33
N VAL A 85 -10.87 -22.82 -22.83
CA VAL A 85 -11.31 -21.46 -23.15
C VAL A 85 -11.52 -20.66 -21.88
N GLU A 86 -12.17 -21.27 -20.88
CA GLU A 86 -12.42 -20.63 -19.58
C GLU A 86 -11.11 -20.34 -18.83
N VAL A 87 -10.19 -21.32 -18.80
CA VAL A 87 -8.83 -21.13 -18.26
C VAL A 87 -8.11 -19.98 -18.96
N GLY A 88 -8.20 -19.90 -20.29
CA GLY A 88 -7.60 -18.83 -21.08
C GLY A 88 -8.15 -17.45 -20.72
N ASN A 89 -9.48 -17.33 -20.60
CA ASN A 89 -10.14 -16.07 -20.23
C ASN A 89 -9.75 -15.61 -18.83
N LEU A 90 -9.77 -16.50 -17.84
CA LEU A 90 -9.38 -16.18 -16.46
C LEU A 90 -7.90 -15.79 -16.36
N THR A 91 -7.03 -16.46 -17.13
CA THR A 91 -5.60 -16.10 -17.19
C THR A 91 -5.39 -14.68 -17.72
N ILE A 92 -6.13 -14.29 -18.78
CA ILE A 92 -6.09 -12.93 -19.33
C ILE A 92 -6.65 -11.93 -18.33
N ALA A 93 -7.78 -12.23 -17.69
CA ALA A 93 -8.38 -11.37 -16.66
C ALA A 93 -7.41 -11.11 -15.51
N ARG A 94 -6.78 -12.16 -14.97
CA ARG A 94 -5.76 -12.05 -13.91
C ARG A 94 -4.58 -11.19 -14.32
N ARG A 95 -4.13 -11.31 -15.58
CA ARG A 95 -3.05 -10.47 -16.11
C ARG A 95 -3.47 -9.01 -16.13
N ASN A 96 -4.66 -8.70 -16.65
CA ASN A 96 -5.16 -7.32 -16.75
C ASN A 96 -5.28 -6.70 -15.36
N LEU A 97 -5.83 -7.42 -14.38
CA LEU A 97 -5.87 -6.98 -12.98
C LEU A 97 -4.48 -6.72 -12.39
N GLY A 98 -3.48 -7.52 -12.78
CA GLY A 98 -2.09 -7.29 -12.41
C GLY A 98 -1.49 -6.02 -13.04
N GLU A 99 -1.89 -5.67 -14.26
CA GLU A 99 -1.54 -4.40 -14.92
C GLU A 99 -2.24 -3.22 -14.22
N ASP A 100 -3.53 -3.35 -13.89
CA ASP A 100 -4.28 -2.33 -13.15
C ASP A 100 -3.67 -2.06 -11.75
N LEU A 101 -3.28 -3.12 -11.03
CA LEU A 101 -2.61 -3.00 -9.74
C LEU A 101 -1.25 -2.30 -9.87
N LEU A 102 -0.49 -2.60 -10.93
CA LEU A 102 0.77 -1.91 -11.22
C LEU A 102 0.55 -0.42 -11.46
N ASP A 103 -0.47 -0.05 -12.22
CA ASP A 103 -0.80 1.34 -12.51
C ASP A 103 -1.17 2.12 -11.24
N VAL A 104 -1.93 1.51 -10.32
CA VAL A 104 -2.23 2.08 -8.99
C VAL A 104 -0.95 2.34 -8.18
N HIS A 105 -0.02 1.37 -8.14
CA HIS A 105 1.26 1.54 -7.47
C HIS A 105 2.15 2.63 -8.10
N LEU A 106 2.19 2.68 -9.44
CA LEU A 106 2.98 3.68 -10.16
C LEU A 106 2.45 5.09 -9.89
N ALA A 107 1.13 5.28 -9.97
CA ALA A 107 0.49 6.56 -9.67
C ALA A 107 0.79 7.03 -8.25
N TYR A 108 0.67 6.14 -7.25
CA TYR A 108 1.04 6.45 -5.87
C TYR A 108 2.52 6.83 -5.72
N HIS A 109 3.43 6.06 -6.34
CA HIS A 109 4.86 6.34 -6.27
C HIS A 109 5.22 7.69 -6.92
N GLU A 110 4.67 7.98 -8.09
CA GLU A 110 4.89 9.24 -8.80
C GLU A 110 4.36 10.44 -8.00
N ALA A 111 3.17 10.32 -7.40
CA ALA A 111 2.60 11.35 -6.53
C ALA A 111 3.47 11.57 -5.28
N PHE A 112 3.93 10.50 -4.64
CA PHE A 112 4.86 10.62 -3.51
C PHE A 112 6.16 11.29 -3.91
N VAL A 113 6.77 10.95 -5.04
CA VAL A 113 8.00 11.61 -5.51
C VAL A 113 7.76 13.08 -5.84
N ALA A 114 6.61 13.44 -6.40
CA ALA A 114 6.24 14.82 -6.70
C ALA A 114 6.06 15.69 -5.44
N LEU A 115 5.73 15.08 -4.29
CA LEU A 115 5.66 15.75 -2.99
C LEU A 115 7.03 16.21 -2.48
N LEU A 116 8.10 15.54 -2.89
CA LEU A 116 9.43 15.71 -2.33
C LEU A 116 10.19 16.89 -2.96
N ASP A 117 10.94 17.61 -2.14
CA ASP A 117 11.93 18.57 -2.64
C ASP A 117 13.16 17.86 -3.24
N GLU A 118 14.00 18.60 -3.96
CA GLU A 118 15.18 18.00 -4.61
C GLU A 118 16.15 17.29 -3.64
N GLY A 119 16.28 17.80 -2.43
CA GLY A 119 17.11 17.21 -1.37
C GLY A 119 16.56 15.88 -0.89
N GLN A 120 15.24 15.83 -0.69
CA GLN A 120 14.51 14.62 -0.32
C GLN A 120 14.53 13.58 -1.45
N VAL A 121 14.34 13.98 -2.71
CA VAL A 121 14.50 13.10 -3.89
C VAL A 121 15.92 12.53 -3.98
N ARG A 122 16.96 13.32 -3.64
CA ARG A 122 18.34 12.80 -3.56
C ARG A 122 18.48 11.74 -2.47
N ARG A 123 17.87 11.91 -1.30
CA ARG A 123 17.86 10.91 -0.21
C ARG A 123 17.12 9.64 -0.62
N LEU A 124 15.96 9.76 -1.24
CA LEU A 124 15.20 8.61 -1.74
C LEU A 124 16.03 7.80 -2.76
N ARG A 125 16.63 8.47 -3.74
CA ARG A 125 17.52 7.81 -4.72
C ARG A 125 18.80 7.22 -4.12
N PHE A 126 19.22 7.66 -2.93
CA PHE A 126 20.32 7.00 -2.22
C PHE A 126 19.88 5.64 -1.69
N ILE A 127 18.67 5.52 -1.14
CA ILE A 127 18.13 4.23 -0.69
C ILE A 127 17.97 3.26 -1.86
N ALA A 128 17.41 3.72 -2.99
CA ALA A 128 17.29 2.87 -4.18
C ALA A 128 18.65 2.30 -4.64
N ARG A 129 19.70 3.13 -4.66
CA ARG A 129 21.06 2.66 -4.97
C ARG A 129 21.65 1.75 -3.90
N ALA A 130 21.31 1.98 -2.63
CA ALA A 130 21.77 1.15 -1.52
C ALA A 130 21.20 -0.27 -1.62
N ASP A 131 19.93 -0.40 -2.01
CA ASP A 131 19.27 -1.68 -2.27
C ASP A 131 19.97 -2.46 -3.39
N ASP A 132 20.24 -1.80 -4.53
CA ASP A 132 20.95 -2.39 -5.67
C ASP A 132 22.31 -3.00 -5.29
N VAL A 133 23.03 -2.36 -4.37
CA VAL A 133 24.39 -2.76 -3.97
C VAL A 133 24.43 -3.65 -2.73
N GLN A 134 23.32 -3.79 -1.99
CA GLN A 134 23.27 -4.53 -0.72
C GLN A 134 23.77 -5.96 -0.87
N LYS A 135 23.43 -6.62 -1.98
CA LYS A 135 23.85 -7.99 -2.30
C LYS A 135 25.37 -8.19 -2.41
N PHE A 136 26.13 -7.12 -2.67
CA PHE A 136 27.59 -7.18 -2.79
C PHE A 136 28.31 -6.90 -1.48
N ILE A 137 27.66 -6.27 -0.49
CA ILE A 137 28.25 -5.91 0.80
C ILE A 137 28.94 -7.11 1.48
N PRO A 138 28.37 -8.34 1.50
CA PRO A 138 29.05 -9.49 2.10
C PRO A 138 30.42 -9.79 1.47
N ALA A 139 30.54 -9.68 0.14
CA ALA A 139 31.82 -9.92 -0.55
C ALA A 139 32.86 -8.85 -0.20
N PHE A 140 32.47 -7.58 -0.15
CA PHE A 140 33.37 -6.49 0.24
C PHE A 140 33.83 -6.63 1.70
N LYS A 141 32.96 -7.10 2.60
CA LYS A 141 33.33 -7.44 3.99
C LYS A 141 34.27 -8.64 4.06
N LEU A 142 34.06 -9.66 3.21
CA LEU A 142 34.89 -10.87 3.17
C LEU A 142 36.34 -10.52 2.82
N PHE A 143 36.54 -9.68 1.80
CA PHE A 143 37.84 -9.23 1.34
C PHE A 143 38.38 -7.98 2.06
N GLU A 144 37.75 -7.58 3.17
CA GLU A 144 38.19 -6.46 4.03
C GLU A 144 38.32 -5.10 3.29
N LEU A 145 37.62 -4.94 2.17
CA LEU A 145 37.56 -3.68 1.42
C LEU A 145 36.67 -2.64 2.11
N ILE A 146 35.78 -3.09 3.00
CA ILE A 146 34.98 -2.26 3.89
C ILE A 146 34.98 -2.85 5.32
N PRO A 147 34.78 -2.02 6.37
CA PRO A 147 34.79 -2.50 7.75
C PRO A 147 33.70 -3.54 8.04
N ARG A 148 34.05 -4.58 8.82
CA ARG A 148 33.09 -5.46 9.48
C ARG A 148 32.63 -4.76 10.76
N ARG A 149 31.50 -4.04 10.67
CA ARG A 149 30.72 -3.67 11.85
C ARG A 149 29.92 -4.87 12.33
#